data_AF-A0AA40K1T1-F1
#
_entry.id   AF-A0AA40K1T1-F1
#
_cell.length_a   1.000
_cell.length_b   1.000
_cell.length_c   1.000
_cell.angle_alpha   90.00
_cell.angle_beta   90.00
_cell.angle_gamma   90.00
#
_symmetry.space_group_name_H-M   'P 1'
#
loop_
_entity.id
_entity.type
_entity.pdbx_description
1 polymer ?
#
loop_
_entity_poly.entity_id
_entity_poly.type
_entity_poly.pdbx_seq_one_letter_code
_entity_poly.pdbx_strand_id
1 'polypeptide(L)'
;MPTNPPANLTLPVMLWGEGNCVGDGLAYKNFLLQTSSHGIMIIANGWVKDIPGRGKNGRDTTLNITYFTDSIDWIHKQAGKAGTKYATVNATLLGASGHSCGGLQTIEMRSEPRVKTLASFGYATRESLPTTTPAWWGTFPNLNHGGTFNQANGGVWAISFAKWVLFTLKGDTAAAEYFKGTGATKDGWQVKAKALDKVPVAH
;
A
#
# COMPACT_ATOMS: atom_id res chain seq x y z
N MET A 1 10.98 11.63 -5.81
CA MET A 1 11.93 10.55 -6.16
C MET A 1 13.33 11.01 -5.80
N PRO A 2 14.21 10.13 -5.30
CA PRO A 2 15.56 10.51 -4.90
C PRO A 2 16.32 11.13 -6.09
N THR A 3 16.99 12.25 -5.87
CA THR A 3 17.76 12.94 -6.92
C THR A 3 19.08 12.23 -7.22
N ASN A 4 19.70 11.61 -6.20
CA ASN A 4 20.93 10.82 -6.29
C ASN A 4 20.75 9.47 -5.58
N PRO A 5 19.99 8.52 -6.17
CA PRO A 5 19.79 7.22 -5.57
C PRO A 5 21.09 6.38 -5.59
N PRO A 6 21.32 5.51 -4.60
CA PRO A 6 22.35 4.46 -4.71
C PRO A 6 22.18 3.63 -5.98
N ALA A 7 23.28 3.15 -6.56
CA ALA A 7 23.29 2.49 -7.88
C ALA A 7 22.36 1.27 -8.00
N ASN A 8 22.04 0.61 -6.88
CA ASN A 8 21.18 -0.58 -6.82
C ASN A 8 19.81 -0.32 -6.17
N LEU A 9 19.42 0.95 -6.02
CA LEU A 9 18.12 1.29 -5.45
C LEU A 9 17.02 0.96 -6.46
N THR A 10 16.16 0.02 -6.06
CA THR A 10 14.93 -0.31 -6.78
C THR A 10 13.73 -0.13 -5.87
N LEU A 11 12.85 0.80 -6.24
CA LEU A 11 11.67 1.19 -5.48
C LEU A 11 10.45 0.36 -5.94
N PRO A 12 9.79 -0.39 -5.02
CA PRO A 12 8.51 -1.00 -5.31
C PRO A 12 7.41 0.07 -5.37
N VAL A 13 6.28 -0.29 -5.96
CA VAL A 13 5.12 0.58 -6.13
C VAL A 13 3.96 0.06 -5.28
N MET A 14 3.34 0.95 -4.51
CA MET A 14 2.05 0.67 -3.88
C MET A 14 1.01 1.68 -4.35
N LEU A 15 -0.11 1.15 -4.84
CA LEU A 15 -1.30 1.93 -5.14
C LEU A 15 -2.10 2.14 -3.85
N TRP A 16 -2.71 3.31 -3.70
CA TRP A 16 -3.52 3.65 -2.54
C TRP A 16 -4.92 4.11 -2.95
N GLY A 17 -5.93 3.42 -2.43
CA GLY A 17 -7.34 3.78 -2.49
C GLY A 17 -7.77 4.52 -1.23
N GLU A 18 -8.51 5.60 -1.43
CA GLU A 18 -8.90 6.54 -0.38
C GLU A 18 -10.09 6.06 0.48
N GLY A 19 -10.20 6.61 1.70
CA GLY A 19 -11.33 6.34 2.62
C GLY A 19 -12.47 7.36 2.49
N ASN A 20 -13.50 7.22 3.34
CA ASN A 20 -14.74 8.02 3.32
C ASN A 20 -15.48 8.06 1.97
N CYS A 21 -15.16 7.13 1.09
CA CYS A 21 -15.69 7.06 -0.26
C CYS A 21 -15.45 8.34 -1.11
N VAL A 22 -14.33 9.04 -0.87
CA VAL A 22 -13.95 10.27 -1.58
C VAL A 22 -12.59 10.14 -2.25
N GLY A 23 -12.43 10.76 -3.42
CA GLY A 23 -11.17 10.71 -4.17
C GLY A 23 -10.16 11.78 -3.81
N ASP A 24 -10.03 12.15 -2.53
CA ASP A 24 -9.02 13.13 -2.13
C ASP A 24 -7.65 12.46 -1.97
N GLY A 25 -6.79 12.59 -2.99
CA GLY A 25 -5.46 11.98 -3.02
C GLY A 25 -4.48 12.54 -1.98
N LEU A 26 -4.88 13.55 -1.20
CA LEU A 26 -4.10 14.10 -0.09
C LEU A 26 -4.64 13.71 1.29
N ALA A 27 -5.74 12.96 1.37
CA ALA A 27 -6.41 12.64 2.64
C ALA A 27 -5.52 11.92 3.66
N TYR A 28 -4.58 11.08 3.19
CA TYR A 28 -3.66 10.30 4.05
C TYR A 28 -2.21 10.76 3.94
N LYS A 29 -1.96 12.02 3.54
CA LYS A 29 -0.62 12.53 3.22
C LYS A 29 0.44 12.17 4.26
N ASN A 30 0.18 12.35 5.56
CA ASN A 30 1.19 12.08 6.61
C ASN A 30 1.58 10.60 6.68
N PHE A 31 0.60 9.72 6.65
CA PHE A 31 0.79 8.26 6.63
C PHE A 31 1.51 7.79 5.35
N LEU A 32 1.10 8.31 4.18
CA LEU A 32 1.68 7.92 2.90
C LEU A 32 3.09 8.47 2.70
N LEU A 33 3.38 9.68 3.17
CA LEU A 33 4.73 10.23 3.17
C LEU A 33 5.65 9.46 4.12
N GLN A 34 5.18 9.08 5.30
CA GLN A 34 5.96 8.22 6.19
C GLN A 34 6.30 6.91 5.49
N THR A 35 5.31 6.23 4.91
CA THR A 35 5.53 4.96 4.20
C THR A 35 6.51 5.15 3.04
N SER A 36 6.36 6.22 2.27
CA SER A 36 7.25 6.56 1.15
C SER A 36 8.70 6.76 1.57
N SER A 37 8.94 7.26 2.80
CA SER A 37 10.29 7.48 3.33
C SER A 37 11.12 6.21 3.49
N HIS A 38 10.48 5.03 3.50
CA HIS A 38 11.13 3.72 3.53
C HIS A 38 11.58 3.21 2.15
N GLY A 39 11.60 4.09 1.13
CA GLY A 39 12.01 3.71 -0.22
C GLY A 39 10.90 2.99 -0.98
N ILE A 40 9.66 3.46 -0.85
CA ILE A 40 8.48 2.94 -1.54
C ILE A 40 7.87 4.07 -2.38
N MET A 41 7.53 3.79 -3.64
CA MET A 41 6.74 4.72 -4.45
C MET A 41 5.25 4.50 -4.19
N ILE A 42 4.59 5.50 -3.59
CA ILE A 42 3.14 5.50 -3.41
C ILE A 42 2.46 6.25 -4.56
N ILE A 43 1.40 5.67 -5.13
CA ILE A 43 0.47 6.35 -6.02
C ILE A 43 -0.89 6.43 -5.31
N ALA A 44 -1.22 7.61 -4.78
CA ALA A 44 -2.52 7.88 -4.17
C ALA A 44 -3.55 8.25 -5.24
N ASN A 45 -4.58 7.42 -5.37
CA ASN A 45 -5.61 7.59 -6.39
C ASN A 45 -6.59 8.69 -5.96
N GLY A 46 -6.62 9.80 -6.69
CA GLY A 46 -7.55 10.88 -6.38
C GLY A 46 -7.22 12.21 -7.06
N TRP A 47 -8.10 13.19 -6.86
CA TRP A 47 -7.84 14.58 -7.16
C TRP A 47 -6.94 15.19 -6.09
N VAL A 48 -6.25 16.28 -6.44
CA VAL A 48 -5.38 17.03 -5.54
C VAL A 48 -5.93 18.45 -5.51
N LYS A 49 -6.42 18.88 -4.34
CA LYS A 49 -7.16 20.14 -4.15
C LYS A 49 -6.43 21.39 -4.64
N ASP A 50 -5.10 21.38 -4.59
CA ASP A 50 -4.23 22.52 -4.89
C ASP A 50 -3.72 22.52 -6.35
N ILE A 51 -4.24 21.66 -7.23
CA ILE A 51 -3.91 21.66 -8.66
C ILE A 51 -4.97 22.47 -9.43
N PRO A 52 -4.64 23.68 -9.94
CA PRO A 52 -5.57 24.50 -10.72
C PRO A 52 -6.14 23.75 -11.93
N GLY A 53 -7.43 23.92 -12.21
CA GLY A 53 -8.11 23.31 -13.35
C GLY A 53 -8.51 21.84 -13.18
N ARG A 54 -8.11 21.17 -12.09
CA ARG A 54 -8.67 19.87 -11.70
C ARG A 54 -9.76 20.09 -10.65
N GLY A 55 -10.92 20.53 -11.11
CA GLY A 55 -12.08 20.81 -10.26
C GLY A 55 -12.51 19.60 -9.44
N LYS A 56 -13.13 19.88 -8.28
CA LYS A 56 -13.86 18.94 -7.41
C LYS A 56 -15.11 18.38 -8.13
N ASN A 57 -14.93 17.76 -9.29
CA ASN A 57 -16.06 17.17 -9.99
C ASN A 57 -16.31 15.80 -9.39
N GLY A 58 -17.27 15.79 -8.49
CA GLY A 58 -17.74 14.63 -7.77
C GLY A 58 -18.10 13.49 -8.71
N ARG A 59 -17.53 12.34 -8.38
CA ARG A 59 -18.16 11.03 -8.35
C ARG A 59 -17.30 10.18 -7.44
N ASP A 60 -17.96 9.31 -6.69
CA ASP A 60 -17.35 8.29 -5.85
C ASP A 60 -16.20 7.59 -6.61
N THR A 61 -14.96 7.90 -6.24
CA THR A 61 -13.75 7.29 -6.82
C THR A 61 -13.44 5.96 -6.17
N THR A 62 -14.16 5.59 -5.12
CA THR A 62 -13.81 4.46 -4.25
C THR A 62 -14.50 3.17 -4.64
N LEU A 63 -15.42 3.20 -5.60
CA LEU A 63 -15.96 2.00 -6.24
C LEU A 63 -15.46 1.82 -7.67
N ASN A 64 -14.90 2.85 -8.29
CA ASN A 64 -14.40 2.70 -9.65
C ASN A 64 -12.98 2.12 -9.65
N ILE A 65 -12.88 0.81 -9.92
CA ILE A 65 -11.59 0.13 -9.96
C ILE A 65 -10.67 0.62 -11.09
N THR A 66 -11.18 1.37 -12.08
CA THR A 66 -10.37 1.87 -13.19
C THR A 66 -9.25 2.80 -12.73
N TYR A 67 -9.40 3.51 -11.61
CA TYR A 67 -8.32 4.33 -11.05
C TYR A 67 -7.09 3.50 -10.69
N PHE A 68 -7.27 2.29 -10.16
CA PHE A 68 -6.15 1.38 -9.93
C PHE A 68 -5.55 0.93 -11.25
N THR A 69 -6.35 0.46 -12.21
CA THR A 69 -5.82 -0.02 -13.50
C THR A 69 -5.12 1.08 -14.30
N ASP A 70 -5.64 2.31 -14.29
CA ASP A 70 -5.02 3.47 -14.93
C ASP A 70 -3.67 3.80 -14.29
N SER A 71 -3.58 3.74 -12.96
CA SER A 71 -2.32 3.92 -12.23
C SER A 71 -1.32 2.80 -12.55
N ILE A 72 -1.77 1.54 -12.68
CA ILE A 72 -0.93 0.42 -13.10
C ILE A 72 -0.40 0.66 -14.53
N ASP A 73 -1.27 0.96 -15.48
CA ASP A 73 -0.90 1.21 -16.87
C ASP A 73 0.07 2.39 -16.99
N TRP A 74 -0.18 3.45 -16.23
CA TRP A 74 0.70 4.61 -16.20
C TRP A 74 2.08 4.26 -15.64
N ILE A 75 2.17 3.57 -14.49
CA ILE A 75 3.47 3.29 -13.89
C ILE A 75 4.27 2.27 -14.68
N HIS A 76 3.64 1.28 -15.30
CA HIS A 76 4.30 0.37 -16.24
C HIS A 76 4.88 1.11 -17.45
N LYS A 77 4.26 2.22 -17.87
CA LYS A 77 4.81 3.08 -18.92
C LYS A 77 5.94 3.97 -18.43
N GLN A 78 6.09 4.28 -17.13
CA GLN A 78 7.10 5.23 -16.64
C GLN A 78 8.30 4.59 -15.94
N ALA A 79 8.08 3.49 -15.24
CA ALA A 79 9.09 2.83 -14.41
C ALA A 79 10.31 2.41 -15.25
N GLY A 80 11.51 2.51 -14.65
CA GLY A 80 12.77 2.10 -15.26
C GLY A 80 13.26 2.99 -16.41
N LYS A 81 12.56 4.06 -16.77
CA LYS A 81 13.01 4.98 -17.83
C LYS A 81 14.26 5.75 -17.39
N ALA A 82 15.40 5.38 -17.97
CA ALA A 82 16.68 6.06 -17.79
C ALA A 82 16.57 7.58 -18.06
N GLY A 83 17.30 8.37 -17.28
CA GLY A 83 17.28 9.84 -17.38
C GLY A 83 15.99 10.50 -16.87
N THR A 84 15.00 9.74 -16.39
CA THR A 84 13.79 10.29 -15.77
C THR A 84 13.82 10.13 -14.25
N LYS A 85 12.96 10.88 -13.55
CA LYS A 85 12.75 10.71 -12.10
C LYS A 85 12.23 9.32 -11.70
N TYR A 86 11.81 8.48 -12.65
CA TYR A 86 11.28 7.13 -12.41
C TYR A 86 12.29 6.02 -12.74
N ALA A 87 13.56 6.36 -13.02
CA ALA A 87 14.59 5.40 -13.40
C ALA A 87 14.79 4.27 -12.37
N THR A 88 14.58 4.55 -11.08
CA THR A 88 14.73 3.57 -9.99
C THR A 88 13.45 2.83 -9.63
N VAL A 89 12.34 3.10 -10.30
CA VAL A 89 11.06 2.42 -10.01
C VAL A 89 11.03 1.10 -10.74
N ASN A 90 10.60 0.03 -10.06
CA ASN A 90 10.29 -1.24 -10.69
C ASN A 90 8.79 -1.56 -10.55
N ALA A 91 8.07 -1.46 -11.67
CA ALA A 91 6.65 -1.76 -11.72
C ALA A 91 6.32 -3.27 -11.66
N THR A 92 7.29 -4.18 -11.75
CA THR A 92 7.04 -5.61 -11.48
C THR A 92 6.82 -5.90 -9.99
N LEU A 93 7.33 -5.00 -9.14
CA LEU A 93 7.17 -5.02 -7.68
C LEU A 93 6.01 -4.10 -7.29
N LEU A 94 4.79 -4.51 -7.65
CA LEU A 94 3.60 -3.67 -7.51
C LEU A 94 2.57 -4.31 -6.57
N GLY A 95 2.04 -3.52 -5.64
CA GLY A 95 0.93 -3.91 -4.77
C GLY A 95 -0.21 -2.88 -4.75
N ALA A 96 -1.32 -3.29 -4.15
CA ALA A 96 -2.49 -2.44 -3.93
C ALA A 96 -2.82 -2.33 -2.44
N SER A 97 -3.29 -1.17 -2.04
CA SER A 97 -3.62 -0.85 -0.65
C SER A 97 -4.73 0.20 -0.58
N GLY A 98 -5.36 0.34 0.58
CA GLY A 98 -6.33 1.40 0.80
C GLY A 98 -7.09 1.26 2.10
N HIS A 99 -7.86 2.29 2.41
CA HIS A 99 -8.63 2.39 3.64
C HIS A 99 -10.14 2.38 3.38
N SER A 100 -10.91 1.60 4.14
CA SER A 100 -12.38 1.57 4.05
C SER A 100 -12.85 1.23 2.62
N CYS A 101 -13.45 2.18 1.90
CA CYS A 101 -13.86 2.01 0.50
C CYS A 101 -12.65 1.74 -0.42
N GLY A 102 -11.49 2.33 -0.15
CA GLY A 102 -10.23 1.95 -0.82
C GLY A 102 -9.72 0.55 -0.43
N GLY A 103 -10.08 0.06 0.74
CA GLY A 103 -9.81 -1.32 1.16
C GLY A 103 -10.66 -2.34 0.37
N LEU A 104 -11.90 -1.98 0.00
CA LEU A 104 -12.72 -2.74 -0.95
C LEU A 104 -12.01 -2.91 -2.30
N GLN A 105 -11.58 -1.80 -2.90
CA GLN A 105 -10.85 -1.79 -4.17
C GLN A 105 -9.57 -2.63 -4.09
N THR A 106 -8.89 -2.56 -2.94
CA THR A 106 -7.69 -3.39 -2.69
C THR A 106 -8.01 -4.88 -2.82
N ILE A 107 -9.14 -5.35 -2.29
CA ILE A 107 -9.52 -6.76 -2.42
C ILE A 107 -9.90 -7.12 -3.86
N GLU A 108 -10.50 -6.21 -4.62
CA GLU A 108 -10.80 -6.43 -6.05
C GLU A 108 -9.53 -6.64 -6.87
N MET A 109 -8.42 -5.99 -6.49
CA MET A 109 -7.10 -6.16 -7.12
C MET A 109 -6.49 -7.56 -6.95
N ARG A 110 -7.10 -8.47 -6.18
CA ARG A 110 -6.69 -9.89 -6.14
C ARG A 110 -6.74 -10.58 -7.52
N SER A 111 -7.59 -10.08 -8.42
CA SER A 111 -7.78 -10.64 -9.77
C SER A 111 -6.86 -9.98 -10.80
N GLU A 112 -6.09 -8.96 -10.43
CA GLU A 112 -5.18 -8.25 -11.32
C GLU A 112 -3.79 -8.92 -11.29
N PRO A 113 -3.36 -9.62 -12.36
CA PRO A 113 -2.12 -10.41 -12.36
C PRO A 113 -0.84 -9.58 -12.15
N ARG A 114 -0.87 -8.26 -12.39
CA ARG A 114 0.26 -7.36 -12.13
C ARG A 114 0.43 -7.02 -10.65
N VAL A 115 -0.61 -7.17 -9.83
CA VAL A 115 -0.58 -6.91 -8.38
C VAL A 115 -0.07 -8.14 -7.64
N LYS A 116 1.01 -7.98 -6.86
CA LYS A 116 1.71 -9.08 -6.16
C LYS A 116 1.40 -9.14 -4.67
N THR A 117 0.95 -8.05 -4.07
CA THR A 117 0.59 -7.97 -2.66
C THR A 117 -0.59 -7.04 -2.44
N LEU A 118 -1.36 -7.32 -1.39
CA LEU A 118 -2.48 -6.49 -0.93
C LEU A 118 -2.24 -6.03 0.51
N ALA A 119 -2.68 -4.82 0.86
CA ALA A 119 -2.74 -4.32 2.23
C ALA A 119 -4.04 -3.53 2.47
N SER A 120 -5.02 -4.14 3.12
CA SER A 120 -6.33 -3.51 3.37
C SER A 120 -6.39 -2.96 4.79
N PHE A 121 -6.85 -1.72 4.95
CA PHE A 121 -6.99 -1.03 6.24
C PHE A 121 -8.45 -0.69 6.53
N GLY A 122 -8.92 -0.94 7.75
CA GLY A 122 -10.31 -0.65 8.15
C GLY A 122 -11.37 -1.37 7.30
N TYR A 123 -10.97 -2.37 6.51
CA TYR A 123 -11.84 -3.11 5.62
C TYR A 123 -11.31 -4.54 5.45
N ALA A 124 -12.23 -5.48 5.24
CA ALA A 124 -12.06 -6.93 5.14
C ALA A 124 -12.20 -7.70 6.48
N THR A 125 -12.52 -9.00 6.37
CA THR A 125 -12.38 -10.00 7.43
C THR A 125 -11.61 -11.20 6.86
N ARG A 126 -11.15 -12.13 7.70
CA ARG A 126 -10.39 -13.34 7.28
C ARG A 126 -11.09 -14.11 6.13
N GLU A 127 -12.41 -14.03 6.08
CA GLU A 127 -13.30 -14.72 5.14
C GLU A 127 -13.26 -14.15 3.72
N SER A 128 -12.68 -12.96 3.50
CA SER A 128 -12.66 -12.31 2.18
C SER A 128 -11.56 -12.79 1.23
N LEU A 129 -10.65 -13.66 1.69
CA LEU A 129 -9.54 -14.17 0.89
C LEU A 129 -9.63 -15.70 0.70
N PRO A 130 -9.21 -16.24 -0.46
CA PRO A 130 -9.12 -17.68 -0.68
C PRO A 130 -8.33 -18.40 0.40
N THR A 131 -8.72 -19.63 0.71
CA THR A 131 -8.03 -20.42 1.75
C THR A 131 -6.59 -20.78 1.38
N THR A 132 -6.16 -20.57 0.14
CA THR A 132 -4.78 -20.79 -0.31
C THR A 132 -3.90 -19.55 -0.20
N THR A 133 -4.47 -18.37 0.02
CA THR A 133 -3.73 -17.11 0.09
C THR A 133 -3.02 -16.97 1.44
N PRO A 134 -1.68 -16.79 1.46
CA PRO A 134 -0.96 -16.37 2.66
C PRO A 134 -1.50 -15.03 3.16
N ALA A 135 -1.74 -14.91 4.47
CA ALA A 135 -2.37 -13.73 5.03
C ALA A 135 -1.86 -13.43 6.44
N TRP A 136 -1.73 -12.15 6.75
CA TRP A 136 -1.50 -11.64 8.09
C TRP A 136 -2.64 -10.68 8.45
N TRP A 137 -3.15 -10.79 9.66
CA TRP A 137 -4.24 -9.99 10.18
C TRP A 137 -3.86 -9.40 11.52
N GLY A 138 -3.82 -8.07 11.58
CA GLY A 138 -3.54 -7.32 12.80
C GLY A 138 -4.75 -6.56 13.27
N THR A 139 -5.14 -6.77 14.52
CA THR A 139 -6.08 -5.89 15.23
C THR A 139 -5.30 -5.14 16.30
N PHE A 140 -5.39 -3.81 16.30
CA PHE A 140 -4.78 -2.99 17.34
C PHE A 140 -5.85 -2.63 18.37
N PRO A 141 -5.65 -2.93 19.67
CA PRO A 141 -6.64 -2.63 20.70
C PRO A 141 -7.01 -1.15 20.73
N ASN A 142 -8.28 -0.85 20.99
CA ASN A 142 -8.82 0.50 21.19
C ASN A 142 -8.69 1.47 20.00
N LEU A 143 -8.37 0.99 18.79
CA LEU A 143 -8.48 1.81 17.57
C LEU A 143 -9.90 1.69 16.98
N ASN A 144 -10.41 2.84 16.54
CA ASN A 144 -11.63 2.90 15.74
C ASN A 144 -11.30 2.75 14.25
N HIS A 145 -12.33 2.86 13.40
CA HIS A 145 -12.20 2.80 11.93
C HIS A 145 -11.12 3.73 11.38
N GLY A 146 -10.93 4.91 11.99
CA GLY A 146 -9.94 5.91 11.58
C GLY A 146 -8.48 5.54 11.85
N GLY A 147 -8.20 4.43 12.54
CA GLY A 147 -6.86 3.88 12.71
C GLY A 147 -5.85 4.89 13.27
N THR A 148 -4.59 4.79 12.81
CA THR A 148 -3.50 5.68 13.22
C THR A 148 -3.11 6.73 12.19
N PHE A 149 -3.90 6.92 11.12
CA PHE A 149 -3.52 7.76 9.97
C PHE A 149 -3.16 9.21 10.32
N ASN A 150 -3.83 9.78 11.33
CA ASN A 150 -3.62 11.15 11.80
C ASN A 150 -2.58 11.28 12.93
N GLN A 151 -2.03 10.16 13.41
CA GLN A 151 -0.95 10.19 14.39
C GLN A 151 0.33 10.71 13.74
N ALA A 152 1.28 11.16 14.58
CA ALA A 152 2.61 11.50 14.11
C ALA A 152 3.20 10.34 13.28
N ASN A 153 3.68 10.66 12.07
CA ASN A 153 4.21 9.69 11.12
C ASN A 153 3.23 8.54 10.77
N GLY A 154 1.91 8.74 10.92
CA GLY A 154 0.91 7.70 10.65
C GLY A 154 0.88 6.53 11.64
N GLY A 155 1.63 6.63 12.74
CA GLY A 155 1.65 5.65 13.83
C GLY A 155 2.01 4.22 13.43
N VAL A 156 1.52 3.26 14.22
CA VAL A 156 1.86 1.84 14.04
C VAL A 156 1.38 1.26 12.70
N TRP A 157 0.31 1.81 12.10
CA TRP A 157 -0.14 1.37 10.77
C TRP A 157 0.86 1.75 9.68
N ALA A 158 1.51 2.92 9.75
CA ALA A 158 2.51 3.29 8.74
C ALA A 158 3.75 2.40 8.83
N ILE A 159 4.17 2.06 10.05
CA ILE A 159 5.30 1.16 10.31
C ILE A 159 4.98 -0.25 9.78
N SER A 160 3.82 -0.80 10.14
CA SER A 160 3.42 -2.12 9.65
C SER A 160 3.21 -2.11 8.14
N PHE A 161 2.66 -1.05 7.56
CA PHE A 161 2.49 -0.95 6.12
C PHE A 161 3.82 -0.99 5.38
N ALA A 162 4.78 -0.14 5.76
CA ALA A 162 6.10 -0.12 5.15
C ALA A 162 6.79 -1.49 5.25
N LYS A 163 6.76 -2.12 6.44
CA LYS A 163 7.32 -3.46 6.62
C LYS A 163 6.62 -4.50 5.75
N TRP A 164 5.29 -4.44 5.61
CA TRP A 164 4.57 -5.40 4.78
C TRP A 164 5.03 -5.31 3.32
N VAL A 165 5.14 -4.09 2.78
CA VAL A 165 5.62 -3.85 1.42
C VAL A 165 7.05 -4.36 1.22
N LEU A 166 7.95 -4.07 2.16
CA LEU A 166 9.34 -4.54 2.10
C LEU A 166 9.42 -6.07 2.20
N PHE A 167 8.63 -6.69 3.06
CA PHE A 167 8.57 -8.14 3.16
C PHE A 167 8.07 -8.77 1.84
N THR A 168 6.91 -8.34 1.34
CA THR A 168 6.23 -9.05 0.24
C THR A 168 6.76 -8.68 -1.15
N LEU A 169 7.22 -7.44 -1.35
CA LEU A 169 7.71 -6.97 -2.65
C LEU A 169 9.24 -6.90 -2.74
N LYS A 170 9.95 -6.93 -1.62
CA LYS A 170 11.43 -6.86 -1.62
C LYS A 170 12.09 -8.08 -0.99
N GLY A 171 11.31 -8.98 -0.38
CA GLY A 171 11.86 -10.15 0.32
C GLY A 171 12.70 -9.76 1.54
N ASP A 172 12.46 -8.58 2.12
CA ASP A 172 13.23 -8.09 3.26
C ASP A 172 13.02 -9.00 4.48
N THR A 173 14.10 -9.64 4.93
CA THR A 173 14.05 -10.64 5.99
C THR A 173 13.77 -10.01 7.36
N ALA A 174 14.28 -8.82 7.64
CA ALA A 174 14.01 -8.12 8.89
C ALA A 174 12.53 -7.68 8.97
N ALA A 175 11.96 -7.26 7.84
CA ALA A 175 10.54 -6.98 7.72
C ALA A 175 9.69 -8.26 7.83
N ALA A 176 10.14 -9.38 7.26
CA ALA A 176 9.48 -10.67 7.41
C ALA A 176 9.42 -11.12 8.89
N GLU A 177 10.53 -10.99 9.62
CA GLU A 177 10.63 -11.34 11.04
C GLU A 177 9.68 -10.51 11.92
N TYR A 178 9.37 -9.27 11.52
CA TYR A 178 8.36 -8.48 12.23
C TYR A 178 6.97 -9.14 12.23
N PHE A 179 6.56 -9.75 11.11
CA PHE A 179 5.25 -10.41 10.98
C PHE A 179 5.24 -11.87 11.41
N LYS A 180 6.34 -12.59 11.18
CA LYS A 180 6.46 -14.03 11.48
C LYS A 180 6.85 -14.29 12.94
N GLY A 181 7.63 -13.39 13.52
CA GLY A 181 8.08 -13.47 14.91
C GLY A 181 7.18 -12.69 15.87
N THR A 182 7.80 -12.12 16.90
CA THR A 182 7.10 -11.37 17.97
C THR A 182 7.08 -9.86 17.75
N GLY A 183 7.62 -9.36 16.63
CA GLY A 183 7.74 -7.92 16.38
C GLY A 183 6.40 -7.19 16.47
N ALA A 184 5.42 -7.61 15.68
CA ALA A 184 4.10 -7.02 15.72
C ALA A 184 3.41 -7.17 17.10
N THR A 185 3.52 -8.33 17.76
CA THR A 185 2.91 -8.50 19.09
C THR A 185 3.56 -7.60 20.15
N LYS A 186 4.87 -7.34 20.06
CA LYS A 186 5.58 -6.39 20.94
C LYS A 186 5.13 -4.94 20.71
N ASP A 187 4.78 -4.61 19.47
CA ASP A 187 4.18 -3.31 19.13
C ASP A 187 2.71 -3.21 19.57
N GLY A 188 2.11 -4.29 20.11
CA GLY A 188 0.75 -4.30 20.67
C GLY A 188 -0.32 -4.87 19.74
N TRP A 189 0.05 -5.44 18.59
CA TRP A 189 -0.90 -6.06 17.67
C TRP A 189 -1.44 -7.38 18.24
N GLN A 190 -2.76 -7.57 18.14
CA GLN A 190 -3.39 -8.88 18.21
C GLN A 190 -3.34 -9.50 16.82
N VAL A 191 -2.62 -10.61 16.68
CA VAL A 191 -2.27 -11.17 15.37
C VAL A 191 -3.02 -12.48 15.10
N LYS A 192 -3.54 -12.61 13.89
CA LYS A 192 -3.89 -13.90 13.27
C LYS A 192 -3.13 -14.01 11.95
N ALA A 193 -2.42 -15.11 11.74
CA ALA A 193 -1.60 -15.30 10.55
C ALA A 193 -1.86 -16.67 9.92
N LYS A 194 -1.56 -16.78 8.62
CA LYS A 194 -1.73 -17.99 7.84
C LYS A 194 -0.66 -18.09 6.77
N ALA A 195 0.08 -19.21 6.80
CA ALA A 195 1.01 -19.63 5.76
C ALA A 195 1.99 -18.53 5.29
N LEU A 196 2.50 -17.69 6.22
CA LEU A 196 3.40 -16.57 5.88
C LEU A 196 4.73 -17.02 5.27
N ASP A 197 5.10 -18.26 5.51
CA ASP A 197 6.27 -18.93 4.94
C ASP A 197 6.09 -19.18 3.43
N LYS A 198 4.85 -19.13 2.94
CA LYS A 198 4.47 -19.31 1.54
C LYS A 198 4.17 -17.99 0.82
N VAL A 199 4.41 -16.83 1.44
CA VAL A 199 4.26 -15.53 0.77
C VAL A 199 5.20 -15.52 -0.45
N PRO A 200 4.66 -15.39 -1.68
CA PRO A 200 5.50 -15.28 -2.85
C PRO A 200 6.24 -13.95 -2.79
N VAL A 201 7.57 -14.00 -2.76
CA VAL A 201 8.39 -12.79 -2.88
C VAL A 201 8.38 -12.39 -4.35
N ALA A 202 8.00 -11.14 -4.63
CA ALA A 202 8.09 -10.62 -5.99
C ALA A 202 9.57 -10.54 -6.41
N HIS A 203 9.91 -11.15 -7.54
CA HIS A 203 11.24 -11.13 -8.16
C HIS A 203 11.24 -10.19 -9.38
#